data_AF-A0A2G6D5I7-F1
#
_entry.id   AF-A0A2G6D5I7-F1
#
_cell.length_a   1.000
_cell.length_b   1.000
_cell.length_c   1.000
_cell.angle_alpha   90.00
_cell.angle_beta   90.00
_cell.angle_gamma   90.00
#
_symmetry.space_group_name_H-M   'P 1'
#
loop_
_entity.id
_entity.type
_entity.pdbx_description
1 polymer ?
#
loop_
_entity_poly.entity_id
_entity_poly.type
_entity_poly.pdbx_seq_one_letter_code
_entity_poly.pdbx_strand_id
1 'polypeptide(L)' 'MKENTLKHTNRPTSFRLSPEIREWLDERARQADRSLNAELGRILKKAKEDEAKKAT' A
#
# COMPACT_ATOMS: atom_id res chain seq x y z
N MET A 1 25.20 8.28 -17.00
CA MET A 1 24.32 7.33 -16.28
C MET A 1 22.89 7.79 -16.54
N LYS A 2 22.02 6.94 -17.10
CA LYS A 2 20.63 7.34 -17.40
C LYS A 2 19.82 7.20 -16.11
N GLU A 3 19.36 8.32 -15.56
CA GLU A 3 18.36 8.33 -14.49
C GLU A 3 17.15 7.52 -14.95
N ASN A 4 16.90 6.41 -14.28
CA ASN A 4 15.68 5.63 -14.47
C ASN A 4 14.55 6.37 -13.74
N THR A 5 14.06 7.45 -14.33
CA THR A 5 12.84 8.12 -13.88
C THR A 5 11.70 7.14 -14.10
N LEU A 6 11.32 6.40 -13.05
CA LEU A 6 10.06 5.65 -12.99
C LEU A 6 8.94 6.65 -13.29
N LYS A 7 8.53 6.72 -14.56
CA LYS A 7 7.34 7.47 -14.94
C LYS A 7 6.20 6.86 -14.13
N HIS A 8 5.67 7.59 -13.16
CA HIS A 8 4.44 7.22 -12.46
C HIS A 8 3.31 7.20 -13.49
N THR A 9 3.15 6.10 -14.21
CA THR A 9 1.94 5.87 -14.96
C THR A 9 0.88 5.71 -13.89
N ASN A 10 -0.02 6.69 -13.76
CA ASN A 10 -1.12 6.71 -12.81
C ASN A 10 -2.20 5.65 -13.16
N ARG A 11 -1.78 4.55 -13.77
CA ARG A 11 -2.64 3.43 -14.15
C ARG A 11 -2.92 2.63 -12.89
N PRO A 12 -4.20 2.36 -12.57
CA PRO A 12 -4.55 1.47 -11.48
C PRO A 12 -3.90 0.10 -11.70
N THR A 13 -3.12 -0.35 -10.73
CA THR A 13 -2.61 -1.73 -10.72
C THR A 13 -3.65 -2.61 -10.06
N SER A 14 -4.16 -3.62 -10.77
CA SER A 14 -5.01 -4.65 -10.17
C SER A 14 -4.14 -5.69 -9.48
N PHE A 15 -4.39 -5.97 -8.22
CA PHE A 15 -3.80 -7.09 -7.49
C PHE A 15 -4.93 -7.89 -6.84
N ARG A 16 -4.71 -9.21 -6.72
CA ARG A 16 -5.68 -10.11 -6.08
C ARG A 16 -5.33 -10.23 -4.60
N LEU A 17 -6.32 -9.99 -3.76
CA LEU A 17 -6.25 -10.27 -2.32
C LEU A 17 -7.08 -11.53 -2.04
N SER A 18 -6.71 -12.28 -1.01
CA SER A 18 -7.63 -13.27 -0.45
C SER A 18 -8.88 -12.54 0.08
N PRO A 19 -10.06 -13.19 0.09
CA PRO A 19 -11.29 -12.58 0.59
C PRO A 19 -11.16 -12.03 2.02
N GLU A 20 -10.51 -12.79 2.90
CA GLU A 20 -10.26 -12.40 4.30
C GLU A 20 -9.46 -11.10 4.42
N ILE A 21 -8.35 -10.98 3.68
CA ILE A 21 -7.52 -9.76 3.70
C ILE A 21 -8.27 -8.59 3.08
N ARG A 22 -9.09 -8.85 2.06
CA ARG A 22 -9.91 -7.82 1.43
C ARG A 22 -10.92 -7.25 2.42
N GLU A 23 -11.66 -8.12 3.11
CA GLU A 23 -12.67 -7.73 4.09
C GLU A 23 -12.05 -6.95 5.25
N TRP A 24 -10.94 -7.45 5.80
CA TRP A 24 -10.18 -6.77 6.83
C TRP A 24 -9.74 -5.36 6.39
N LEU A 25 -9.24 -5.23 5.16
CA LEU A 25 -8.77 -3.95 4.63
C LEU A 25 -9.93 -2.98 4.36
N ASP A 26 -11.05 -3.47 3.85
CA ASP A 26 -12.27 -2.67 3.63
C ASP A 26 -12.81 -2.10 4.95
N GLU A 27 -12.90 -2.93 6.00
CA GLU A 27 -13.38 -2.49 7.31
C GLU A 27 -12.44 -1.46 7.95
N ARG A 28 -11.13 -1.73 7.90
CA ARG A 28 -10.12 -0.79 8.41
C ARG A 28 -10.13 0.55 7.67
N ALA A 29 -10.35 0.53 6.36
CA ALA A 29 -10.43 1.75 5.56
C ALA A 29 -11.65 2.61 5.95
N ARG A 30 -12.81 1.98 6.21
CA ARG A 30 -14.01 2.67 6.72
C ARG A 30 -13.75 3.31 8.09
N GLN A 31 -13.16 2.56 9.03
CA GLN A 31 -12.84 3.06 10.36
C GLN A 31 -11.85 4.23 10.33
N ALA A 32 -10.97 4.27 9.32
CA ALA A 32 -9.99 5.33 9.13
C ALA A 32 -10.50 6.51 8.29
N ASP A 33 -11.76 6.50 7.84
CA ASP A 33 -12.33 7.46 6.88
C ASP A 33 -11.44 7.66 5.64
N ARG A 34 -11.02 6.55 5.03
CA ARG A 34 -10.13 6.52 3.86
C ARG A 34 -10.63 5.60 2.77
N SER A 35 -10.16 5.84 1.54
CA SER A 35 -10.28 4.84 0.48
C SER A 35 -9.39 3.63 0.79
N LEU A 36 -9.79 2.46 0.32
CA LEU A 36 -9.01 1.23 0.46
C LEU A 36 -7.57 1.39 -0.05
N ASN A 37 -7.39 2.09 -1.18
CA ASN A 37 -6.06 2.33 -1.75
C ASN A 37 -5.19 3.22 -0.85
N ALA A 38 -5.78 4.26 -0.24
CA ALA A 38 -5.06 5.14 0.67
C ALA A 38 -4.65 4.41 1.96
N GLU A 39 -5.53 3.59 2.53
CA GLU A 39 -5.19 2.81 3.73
C GLU A 39 -4.16 1.72 3.42
N LEU A 40 -4.28 1.03 2.29
CA LEU A 40 -3.26 0.07 1.84
C LEU A 40 -1.89 0.73 1.67
N GLY A 41 -1.84 1.89 1.00
CA GLY A 41 -0.60 2.64 0.82
C GLY A 41 0.05 3.02 2.15
N ARG A 42 -0.74 3.43 3.14
CA ARG A 42 -0.27 3.72 4.51
C ARG A 42 0.30 2.46 5.19
N ILE A 43 -0.40 1.33 5.10
CA ILE A 43 0.05 0.05 5.69
C ILE A 43 1.40 -0.36 5.09
N LEU A 44 1.51 -0.34 3.75
CA LEU A 44 2.74 -0.71 3.05
C LEU A 44 3.89 0.24 3.35
N LYS A 45 3.63 1.55 3.43
CA LYS A 45 4.64 2.54 3.81
C LYS A 45 5.18 2.26 5.21
N LYS A 46 4.29 2.00 6.18
CA LYS A 46 4.69 1.68 7.54
C LYS A 46 5.49 0.38 7.61
N ALA A 47 5.04 -0.68 6.93
CA ALA A 47 5.77 -1.95 6.86
C ALA A 47 7.19 -1.75 6.34
N LYS A 48 7.36 -0.99 5.24
CA LYS A 48 8.68 -0.64 4.68
C LYS A 48 9.56 0.11 5.68
N GLU A 49 9.01 1.08 6.38
CA GLU A 49 9.75 1.86 7.39
C GLU A 49 10.17 1.00 8.60
N ASP A 50 9.30 0.08 9.03
CA ASP A 50 9.57 -0.81 10.15
C ASP A 50 10.62 -1.89 9.78
N GLU A 51 10.62 -2.38 8.54
CA GLU A 51 11.67 -3.26 8.00
C GLU A 51 13.02 -2.55 7.96
N ALA A 52 13.06 -1.30 7.49
CA ALA A 52 14.28 -0.50 7.44
C ALA A 52 14.90 -0.28 8.84
N LYS A 53 14.07 -0.04 9.85
CA LYS A 53 14.53 0.15 11.24
C LYS A 53 15.10 -1.11 11.88
N LYS A 54 14.61 -2.30 11.51
CA LYS A 54 15.10 -3.58 12.03
C LYS A 54 16.46 -4.01 11.45
N ALA A 55 16.81 -3.47 10.29
CA ALA A 55 18.08 -3.74 9.63
C ALA A 55 19.24 -2.86 10.14
N THR A 56 19.00 -2.03 11.16
CA THR A 56 19.98 -1.14 11.80
C THR A 56 20.16 -1.55 13.25
#